data_AF-A0A4S4BED9-F1
#
_entry.id   AF-A0A4S4BED9-F1
#
_cell.length_a   1.000
_cell.length_b   1.000
_cell.length_c   1.000
_cell.angle_alpha   90.00
_cell.angle_beta   90.00
_cell.angle_gamma   90.00
#
_symmetry.space_group_name_H-M   'P 1'
#
loop_
_entity.id
_entity.type
_entity.pdbx_description
1 polymer ?
#
loop_
_entity_poly.entity_id
_entity_poly.type
_entity_poly.pdbx_seq_one_letter_code
_entity_poly.pdbx_strand_id
1 'polypeptide(L)'
;ADKLAVSEIHIGLEATSVYSWHPAMYLHQDAELQARKAKVFTLNPKLISKFREAYADMDKTDRLDAWIIADRLRFGRLTTTIVMQEQYVALQRLTRMRFHLVHNLAREKQYFLQNLFYKCNAFTTEVDSSVFGHALMEMLSEKFSLDDIADMEVADLADYLRDKGRNRFPDPERVARCIQQAARASYRLSKVVEDSIDLVLGTSIESIRSIQKQLKDLDKAIARVLDGIQGAQCLLSVPGIG
;
A
#
# COMPACT_ATOMS: atom_id res chain seq x y z
N ALA A 1 6.07 32.28 30.99
CA ALA A 1 4.71 32.55 30.49
C ALA A 1 3.82 33.20 31.55
N ASP A 2 4.00 32.86 32.83
CA ASP A 2 3.10 33.27 33.93
C ASP A 2 3.17 34.76 34.31
N LYS A 3 4.00 35.56 33.62
CA LYS A 3 4.08 37.01 33.73
C LYS A 3 3.16 37.75 32.73
N LEU A 4 2.58 37.04 31.76
CA LEU A 4 1.76 37.61 30.69
C LEU A 4 0.41 36.88 30.65
N ALA A 5 -0.68 37.63 30.49
CA ALA A 5 -2.01 37.07 30.29
C ALA A 5 -2.15 36.55 28.85
N VAL A 6 -1.75 35.30 28.61
CA VAL A 6 -1.73 34.68 27.27
C VAL A 6 -2.92 33.73 27.11
N SER A 7 -3.68 33.85 26.02
CA SER A 7 -4.82 32.99 25.71
C SER A 7 -4.45 31.67 25.01
N GLU A 8 -3.41 31.70 24.17
CA GLU A 8 -2.84 30.53 23.48
C GLU A 8 -1.36 30.77 23.14
N ILE A 9 -0.58 29.69 23.00
CA ILE A 9 0.84 29.76 22.63
C ILE A 9 1.03 29.13 21.25
N HIS A 10 1.67 29.86 20.33
CA HIS A 10 2.05 29.31 19.02
C HIS A 10 3.56 29.06 18.96
N ILE A 11 3.95 27.83 18.67
CA ILE A 11 5.34 27.40 18.54
C ILE A 11 5.62 27.04 17.09
N GLY A 12 6.66 27.64 16.52
CA GLY A 12 7.03 27.45 15.12
C GLY A 12 8.36 26.74 15.01
N LEU A 13 8.42 25.74 14.13
CA LEU A 13 9.63 25.00 13.79
C LEU A 13 9.78 24.99 12.28
N GLU A 14 11.00 25.09 11.78
CA GLU A 14 11.27 24.86 10.37
C GLU A 14 11.29 23.35 10.08
N ALA A 15 10.74 22.93 8.94
CA ALA A 15 10.68 21.52 8.55
C ALA A 15 12.07 21.01 8.13
N THR A 16 12.77 20.36 9.05
CA THR A 16 14.13 19.83 8.86
C THR A 16 14.13 18.32 9.03
N SER A 17 13.34 17.62 8.21
CA SER A 17 13.26 16.15 8.21
C SER A 17 12.99 15.59 9.64
N VAL A 18 13.73 14.56 10.04
CA VAL A 18 13.66 13.94 11.37
C VAL A 18 13.95 14.91 12.51
N TYR A 19 14.75 15.95 12.27
CA TYR A 19 15.18 16.91 13.30
C TYR A 19 14.07 17.88 13.71
N SER A 20 13.06 18.09 12.86
CA SER A 20 11.89 18.89 13.26
C SER A 20 10.76 18.04 13.82
N TRP A 21 10.66 16.76 13.43
CA TRP A 21 9.52 15.92 13.81
C TRP A 21 9.50 15.56 15.31
N HIS A 22 10.60 15.01 15.85
CA HIS A 22 10.65 14.61 17.26
C HIS A 22 10.47 15.79 18.23
N PRO A 23 11.13 16.95 18.05
CA PRO A 23 10.92 18.10 18.92
C PRO A 23 9.50 18.65 18.82
N ALA A 24 8.93 18.69 17.62
CA ALA A 24 7.57 19.18 17.44
C ALA A 24 6.55 18.28 18.16
N MET A 25 6.73 16.96 18.09
CA MET A 25 5.91 15.99 18.80
C MET A 25 6.03 16.15 20.32
N TYR A 26 7.26 16.25 20.84
CA TYR A 26 7.52 16.48 22.26
C TYR A 26 6.79 17.72 22.77
N LEU A 27 6.93 18.84 22.06
CA LEU A 27 6.27 20.11 22.43
C LEU A 27 4.74 20.04 22.33
N HIS A 28 4.20 19.19 21.45
CA HIS A 28 2.77 18.99 21.31
C HIS A 28 2.18 18.13 22.44
N GLN A 29 2.92 17.13 22.89
CA GLN A 29 2.50 16.17 23.92
C GLN A 29 2.78 16.65 25.35
N ASP A 30 3.59 17.69 25.52
CA ASP A 30 3.91 18.25 26.84
C ASP A 30 2.66 18.78 27.56
N ALA A 31 2.42 18.27 28.77
CA ALA A 31 1.20 18.55 29.53
C ALA A 31 1.09 20.03 29.96
N GLU A 32 2.21 20.69 30.27
CA GLU A 32 2.19 22.11 30.66
C GLU A 32 1.88 23.01 29.46
N LEU A 33 2.40 22.67 28.29
CA LEU A 33 2.09 23.37 27.04
C LEU A 33 0.64 23.14 26.60
N GLN A 34 0.12 21.92 26.75
CA GLN A 34 -1.29 21.62 26.48
C GLN A 34 -2.24 22.40 27.41
N ALA A 35 -1.94 22.48 28.71
CA ALA A 35 -2.72 23.26 29.67
C ALA A 35 -2.79 24.76 29.27
N ARG A 36 -1.76 25.26 28.58
CA ARG A 36 -1.66 26.62 28.04
C ARG A 36 -2.18 26.74 26.60
N LYS A 37 -2.90 25.73 26.09
CA LYS A 37 -3.45 25.67 24.73
C LYS A 37 -2.40 25.89 23.64
N ALA A 38 -1.20 25.33 23.82
CA ALA A 38 -0.13 25.46 22.84
C ALA A 38 -0.46 24.75 21.52
N LYS A 39 -0.09 25.38 20.40
CA LYS A 39 -0.17 24.82 19.05
C LYS A 39 1.21 24.83 18.41
N VAL A 40 1.65 23.68 17.93
CA VAL A 40 2.94 23.52 17.25
C VAL A 40 2.72 23.49 15.74
N PHE A 41 3.51 24.28 15.03
CA PHE A 41 3.47 24.42 13.58
C PHE A 41 4.84 24.10 12.99
N THR A 42 4.85 23.21 11.99
CA THR A 42 6.04 22.93 11.19
C THR A 42 5.93 23.68 9.87
N LEU A 43 6.84 24.62 9.63
CA LEU A 43 6.82 25.55 8.50
C LEU A 43 7.78 25.10 7.41
N ASN A 44 7.40 25.27 6.15
CA ASN A 44 8.24 24.91 5.01
C ASN A 44 9.49 25.82 4.95
N PRO A 45 10.72 25.29 4.93
CA PRO A 45 11.96 26.06 4.84
C PRO A 45 11.98 27.06 3.68
N LYS A 46 11.43 26.68 2.52
CA LYS A 46 11.33 27.56 1.35
C LYS A 46 10.47 28.78 1.64
N LEU A 47 9.38 28.59 2.38
CA LEU A 47 8.48 29.68 2.76
C LEU A 47 9.13 30.60 3.79
N ILE A 48 9.89 30.08 4.76
CA ILE A 48 10.67 30.88 5.71
C ILE A 48 11.76 31.68 5.01
N SER A 49 12.51 31.03 4.12
CA SER A 49 13.55 31.67 3.30
C SER A 49 12.99 32.83 2.48
N LYS A 50 11.86 32.61 1.78
CA LYS A 50 11.19 33.68 1.02
C LYS A 50 10.57 34.77 1.88
N PHE A 51 10.11 34.45 3.08
CA PHE A 51 9.62 35.45 4.02
C PHE A 51 10.76 36.33 4.56
N ARG A 52 11.94 35.75 4.80
CA ARG A 52 13.15 36.51 5.18
C ARG A 52 13.55 37.54 4.15
N GLU A 53 13.45 37.23 2.85
CA GLU A 53 13.80 38.16 1.77
C GLU A 53 13.03 39.50 1.84
N ALA A 54 11.91 39.56 2.57
CA ALA A 54 11.16 40.80 2.79
C ALA A 54 11.83 41.78 3.78
N TYR A 55 12.83 41.35 4.54
CA TYR A 55 13.59 42.18 5.48
C TYR A 55 14.93 42.56 4.84
N ALA A 56 15.12 43.85 4.56
CA ALA A 56 16.39 44.36 4.06
C ALA A 56 17.48 44.28 5.15
N ASP A 57 18.72 43.98 4.73
CA ASP A 57 19.93 44.05 5.56
C ASP A 57 19.88 43.27 6.89
N MET A 58 19.20 42.12 6.89
CA MET A 58 19.14 41.24 8.06
C MET A 58 20.25 40.19 8.02
N ASP A 59 21.13 40.22 9.02
CA ASP A 59 22.15 39.19 9.22
C ASP A 59 21.54 37.81 9.49
N LYS A 60 22.29 36.75 9.17
CA LYS A 60 21.90 35.37 9.49
C LYS A 60 22.48 34.97 10.84
N THR A 61 21.61 34.85 11.85
CA THR A 61 21.95 34.33 13.18
C THR A 61 20.81 33.46 13.69
N ASP A 62 21.11 32.46 14.53
CA ASP A 62 20.08 31.55 15.07
C ASP A 62 18.94 32.30 15.79
N ARG A 63 19.26 33.41 16.47
CA ARG A 63 18.28 34.26 17.14
C ARG A 63 17.34 34.96 16.15
N LEU A 64 17.87 35.48 15.05
CA LEU A 64 17.08 36.13 14.00
C LEU A 64 16.26 35.10 13.22
N ASP A 65 16.79 33.90 13.02
CA ASP A 65 16.07 32.79 12.38
C ASP A 65 14.82 32.40 13.20
N ALA A 66 14.98 32.25 14.52
CA ALA A 66 13.86 32.01 15.43
C ALA A 66 12.85 33.17 15.44
N TRP A 67 13.34 34.41 15.37
CA TRP A 67 12.47 35.59 15.32
C TRP A 67 11.65 35.64 14.01
N ILE A 68 12.27 35.35 12.86
CA ILE A 68 11.58 35.28 11.56
C ILE A 68 10.51 34.19 11.57
N ILE A 69 10.80 33.01 12.14
CA ILE A 69 9.81 31.95 12.30
C ILE A 69 8.63 32.43 13.15
N ALA A 70 8.91 33.10 14.28
CA ALA A 70 7.87 33.66 15.13
C ALA A 70 7.06 34.76 14.41
N ASP A 71 7.70 35.62 13.63
CA ASP A 71 7.01 36.67 12.88
C ASP A 71 6.18 36.09 11.73
N ARG A 72 6.69 35.04 11.09
CA ARG A 72 5.92 34.28 10.10
C ARG A 72 4.67 33.65 10.73
N LEU A 73 4.75 33.15 11.97
CA LEU A 73 3.57 32.66 12.68
C LEU A 73 2.55 33.77 12.92
N ARG A 74 3.00 34.96 13.35
CA ARG A 74 2.12 36.13 13.57
C ARG A 74 1.44 36.60 12.29
N PHE A 75 2.14 36.51 11.15
CA PHE A 75 1.59 36.85 9.84
C PHE A 75 0.35 36.00 9.45
N GLY A 76 0.16 34.82 10.05
CA GLY A 76 -1.04 34.00 9.83
C GLY A 76 -1.04 33.26 8.49
N ARG A 77 -2.22 32.84 7.99
CA ARG A 77 -2.36 31.94 6.83
C ARG A 77 -1.49 30.68 6.98
N LEU A 78 -1.56 30.07 8.16
CA LEU A 78 -0.80 28.87 8.52
C LEU A 78 -1.56 27.65 7.99
N THR A 79 -0.88 26.81 7.22
CA THR A 79 -1.55 25.78 6.41
C THR A 79 -1.77 24.47 7.16
N THR A 80 -0.93 24.13 8.15
CA THR A 80 -0.96 22.78 8.74
C THR A 80 -0.43 22.78 10.18
N THR A 81 -1.23 22.27 11.12
CA THR A 81 -0.81 21.99 12.50
C THR A 81 -0.09 20.64 12.59
N ILE A 82 0.63 20.39 13.66
CA ILE A 82 1.26 19.08 13.89
C ILE A 82 0.27 17.91 13.93
N VAL A 83 -0.95 18.13 14.45
CA VAL A 83 -2.01 17.10 14.47
C VAL A 83 -2.40 16.68 13.06
N MET A 84 -2.52 17.63 12.14
CA MET A 84 -2.73 17.34 10.71
C MET A 84 -1.50 16.65 10.11
N GLN A 85 -0.29 17.01 10.56
CA GLN A 85 0.96 16.39 10.11
C GLN A 85 1.07 14.92 10.53
N GLU A 86 0.57 14.52 11.71
CA GLU A 86 0.55 13.12 12.16
C GLU A 86 -0.31 12.24 11.26
N GLN A 87 -1.53 12.68 10.97
CA GLN A 87 -2.44 11.96 10.07
C GLN A 87 -1.85 11.83 8.66
N TYR A 88 -1.23 12.90 8.14
CA TYR A 88 -0.55 12.87 6.84
C TYR A 88 0.68 11.97 6.83
N VAL A 89 1.47 11.93 7.90
CA VAL A 89 2.62 11.01 8.02
C VAL A 89 2.15 9.56 8.09
N ALA A 90 1.12 9.26 8.87
CA ALA A 90 0.53 7.93 8.94
C ALA A 90 0.01 7.48 7.56
N LEU A 91 -0.77 8.35 6.90
CA LEU A 91 -1.28 8.11 5.56
C LEU A 91 -0.14 7.89 4.55
N GLN A 92 0.90 8.72 4.59
CA GLN A 92 2.07 8.57 3.72
C GLN A 92 2.77 7.22 3.92
N ARG A 93 2.91 6.75 5.16
CA ARG A 93 3.56 5.46 5.44
C ARG A 93 2.72 4.29 4.92
N LEU A 94 1.41 4.31 5.18
CA LEU A 94 0.49 3.26 4.73
C LEU A 94 0.41 3.20 3.19
N THR A 95 0.27 4.35 2.52
CA THR A 95 0.18 4.43 1.05
C THR A 95 1.48 4.00 0.38
N ARG A 96 2.65 4.35 0.93
CA ARG A 96 3.95 3.85 0.45
C ARG A 96 4.11 2.36 0.62
N MET A 97 3.68 1.79 1.75
CA MET A 97 3.71 0.34 1.96
C MET A 97 2.77 -0.37 0.98
N ARG A 98 1.56 0.16 0.77
CA ARG A 98 0.62 -0.35 -0.23
C ARG A 98 1.24 -0.35 -1.63
N PHE A 99 1.85 0.76 -2.04
CA PHE A 99 2.56 0.87 -3.32
C PHE A 99 3.64 -0.20 -3.45
N HIS A 100 4.46 -0.37 -2.41
CA HIS A 100 5.50 -1.41 -2.37
C HIS A 100 4.91 -2.82 -2.54
N LEU A 101 3.85 -3.16 -1.80
CA LEU A 101 3.21 -4.47 -1.88
C LEU A 101 2.54 -4.73 -3.24
N VAL A 102 1.95 -3.73 -3.89
CA VAL A 102 1.41 -3.89 -5.25
C VAL A 102 2.50 -4.28 -6.25
N HIS A 103 3.68 -3.66 -6.15
CA HIS A 103 4.81 -4.01 -7.02
C HIS A 103 5.36 -5.40 -6.71
N ASN A 104 5.43 -5.77 -5.43
CA ASN A 104 5.83 -7.11 -5.03
C ASN A 104 4.82 -8.16 -5.54
N LEU A 105 3.51 -7.89 -5.44
CA LEU A 105 2.48 -8.78 -5.97
C LEU A 105 2.62 -8.98 -7.48
N ALA A 106 2.84 -7.90 -8.24
CA ALA A 106 3.04 -8.00 -9.68
C ALA A 106 4.28 -8.83 -10.04
N ARG A 107 5.39 -8.62 -9.31
CA ARG A 107 6.62 -9.39 -9.47
C ARG A 107 6.43 -10.86 -9.15
N GLU A 108 5.76 -11.17 -8.04
CA GLU A 108 5.52 -12.54 -7.61
C GLU A 108 4.60 -13.28 -8.59
N LYS A 109 3.56 -12.60 -9.10
CA LYS A 109 2.71 -13.15 -10.16
C LYS A 109 3.50 -13.47 -11.44
N GLN A 110 4.45 -12.61 -11.82
CA GLN A 110 5.29 -12.89 -12.98
C GLN A 110 6.23 -14.08 -12.73
N TYR A 111 6.81 -14.16 -11.54
CA TYR A 111 7.65 -15.29 -11.14
C TYR A 111 6.86 -16.61 -11.10
N PHE A 112 5.62 -16.57 -10.60
CA PHE A 112 4.69 -17.69 -10.65
C PHE A 112 4.43 -18.15 -12.09
N LEU A 113 4.12 -17.24 -13.02
CA LEU A 113 3.86 -17.59 -14.42
C LEU A 113 5.07 -18.22 -15.12
N GLN A 114 6.28 -17.77 -14.79
CA GLN A 114 7.51 -18.39 -15.31
C GLN A 114 7.66 -19.84 -14.84
N ASN A 115 7.40 -20.11 -13.56
CA ASN A 115 7.42 -21.47 -13.02
C ASN A 115 6.26 -22.32 -13.56
N LEU A 116 5.09 -21.72 -13.74
CA LEU A 116 3.95 -22.39 -14.34
C LEU A 116 4.26 -22.79 -15.79
N PHE A 117 4.99 -21.97 -16.54
CA PHE A 117 5.41 -22.30 -17.89
C PHE A 117 6.31 -23.54 -17.94
N TYR A 118 7.16 -23.76 -16.92
CA TYR A 118 7.92 -25.00 -16.80
C TYR A 118 7.03 -26.21 -16.54
N LYS A 119 6.01 -26.09 -15.67
CA LYS A 119 5.08 -27.18 -15.37
C LYS A 119 4.09 -27.45 -16.52
N CYS A 120 3.48 -26.42 -17.06
CA CYS A 120 2.39 -26.45 -18.05
C CYS A 120 2.57 -25.30 -19.07
N ASN A 121 3.45 -25.51 -20.05
CA ASN A 121 3.84 -24.48 -21.02
C ASN A 121 2.67 -23.93 -21.86
N ALA A 122 1.60 -24.72 -22.04
CA ALA A 122 0.47 -24.35 -22.88
C ALA A 122 -0.61 -23.60 -22.09
N PHE A 123 -0.48 -23.48 -20.76
CA PHE A 123 -1.54 -22.94 -19.91
C PHE A 123 -2.00 -21.55 -20.34
N THR A 124 -1.07 -20.61 -20.52
CA THR A 124 -1.40 -19.21 -20.86
C THR A 124 -1.93 -19.04 -22.28
N THR A 125 -1.73 -20.03 -23.16
CA THR A 125 -2.18 -19.99 -24.55
C THR A 125 -3.56 -20.62 -24.69
N GLU A 126 -3.82 -21.71 -23.96
CA GLU A 126 -5.04 -22.52 -24.09
C GLU A 126 -6.14 -22.11 -23.12
N VAL A 127 -5.80 -21.57 -21.94
CA VAL A 127 -6.77 -21.24 -20.89
C VAL A 127 -7.14 -19.76 -20.95
N ASP A 128 -8.37 -19.49 -21.41
CA ASP A 128 -8.97 -18.15 -21.48
C ASP A 128 -9.54 -17.70 -20.11
N SER A 129 -8.73 -17.83 -19.06
CA SER A 129 -9.09 -17.44 -17.69
C SER A 129 -7.87 -17.02 -16.88
N SER A 130 -8.06 -16.15 -15.89
CA SER A 130 -6.96 -15.72 -15.03
C SER A 130 -6.53 -16.84 -14.08
N VAL A 131 -5.28 -17.29 -14.20
CA VAL A 131 -4.68 -18.31 -13.32
C VAL A 131 -4.77 -17.94 -11.83
N PHE A 132 -4.79 -16.64 -11.52
CA PHE A 132 -4.83 -16.14 -10.16
C PHE A 132 -6.23 -16.18 -9.51
N GLY A 133 -7.23 -16.77 -10.19
CA GLY A 133 -8.51 -17.10 -9.59
C GLY A 133 -8.38 -18.16 -8.50
N HIS A 134 -9.27 -18.14 -7.50
CA HIS A 134 -9.18 -19.05 -6.35
C HIS A 134 -9.16 -20.52 -6.77
N ALA A 135 -10.06 -20.95 -7.66
CA ALA A 135 -10.15 -22.34 -8.11
C ALA A 135 -8.87 -22.83 -8.81
N LEU A 136 -8.29 -22.01 -9.70
CA LEU A 136 -7.07 -22.38 -10.42
C LEU A 136 -5.84 -22.38 -9.52
N MET A 137 -5.75 -21.42 -8.59
CA MET A 137 -4.69 -21.41 -7.57
C MET A 137 -4.82 -22.57 -6.57
N GLU A 138 -6.03 -23.06 -6.29
CA GLU A 138 -6.21 -24.28 -5.50
C GLU A 138 -5.79 -25.52 -6.31
N MET A 139 -6.28 -25.66 -7.53
CA MET A 139 -5.92 -26.76 -8.44
C MET A 139 -4.40 -26.89 -8.62
N LEU A 140 -3.70 -25.77 -8.80
CA LEU A 140 -2.24 -25.73 -8.97
C LEU A 140 -1.46 -25.89 -7.66
N SER A 141 -2.12 -25.67 -6.51
CA SER A 141 -1.55 -25.96 -5.19
C SER A 141 -1.76 -27.42 -4.79
N GLU A 142 -2.80 -28.06 -5.32
CA GLU A 142 -3.05 -29.49 -5.17
C GLU A 142 -2.03 -30.26 -6.03
N LYS A 143 -1.62 -31.45 -5.55
CA LYS A 143 -0.57 -32.26 -6.20
C LYS A 143 -1.10 -33.06 -7.39
N PHE A 144 -1.80 -32.39 -8.30
CA PHE A 144 -2.16 -32.97 -9.59
C PHE A 144 -0.96 -32.91 -10.54
N SER A 145 -0.62 -34.05 -11.12
CA SER A 145 0.26 -34.11 -12.28
C SER A 145 -0.50 -33.67 -13.54
N LEU A 146 0.24 -33.38 -14.61
CA LEU A 146 -0.40 -33.10 -15.90
C LEU A 146 -1.14 -34.30 -16.47
N ASP A 147 -0.73 -35.52 -16.14
CA ASP A 147 -1.41 -36.73 -16.57
C ASP A 147 -2.75 -36.88 -15.83
N ASP A 148 -2.77 -36.64 -14.51
CA ASP A 148 -4.01 -36.64 -13.74
C ASP A 148 -5.03 -35.65 -14.31
N ILE A 149 -4.58 -34.44 -14.67
CA ILE A 149 -5.44 -33.41 -15.27
C ILE A 149 -5.89 -33.81 -16.68
N ALA A 150 -5.00 -34.40 -17.49
CA ALA A 150 -5.31 -34.80 -18.86
C ALA A 150 -6.32 -35.94 -18.95
N ASP A 151 -6.35 -36.82 -17.93
CA ASP A 151 -7.18 -38.01 -17.87
C ASP A 151 -8.47 -37.81 -17.04
N MET A 152 -8.55 -36.76 -16.21
CA MET A 152 -9.75 -36.41 -15.45
C MET A 152 -10.98 -36.20 -16.35
N GLU A 153 -12.16 -36.67 -15.94
CA GLU A 153 -13.37 -36.38 -16.69
C GLU A 153 -13.65 -34.88 -16.73
N VAL A 154 -14.06 -34.37 -17.89
CA VAL A 154 -14.35 -32.94 -18.07
C VAL A 154 -15.45 -32.48 -17.11
N ALA A 155 -16.44 -33.33 -16.83
CA ALA A 155 -17.51 -33.06 -15.89
C ALA A 155 -16.97 -32.87 -14.46
N ASP A 156 -16.10 -33.78 -13.99
CA ASP A 156 -15.48 -33.70 -12.67
C ASP A 156 -14.63 -32.44 -12.51
N LEU A 157 -13.82 -32.11 -13.53
CA LEU A 157 -13.01 -30.89 -13.51
C LEU A 157 -13.89 -29.63 -13.54
N ALA A 158 -14.98 -29.64 -14.31
CA ALA A 158 -15.92 -28.52 -14.37
C ALA A 158 -16.65 -28.32 -13.03
N ASP A 159 -17.03 -29.41 -12.35
CA ASP A 159 -17.66 -29.37 -11.04
C ASP A 159 -16.69 -28.92 -9.95
N TYR A 160 -15.43 -29.38 -9.99
CA TYR A 160 -14.36 -28.87 -9.13
C TYR A 160 -14.18 -27.35 -9.30
N LEU A 161 -14.08 -26.87 -10.53
CA LEU A 161 -13.94 -25.44 -10.83
C LEU A 161 -15.16 -24.65 -10.36
N ARG A 162 -16.36 -25.22 -10.49
CA ARG A 162 -17.62 -24.60 -10.05
C ARG A 162 -17.67 -24.45 -8.53
N ASP A 163 -17.34 -25.50 -7.80
CA ASP A 163 -17.31 -25.50 -6.34
C ASP A 163 -16.27 -24.52 -5.80
N LYS A 164 -15.00 -24.71 -6.18
CA LYS A 164 -13.89 -23.84 -5.74
C LYS A 164 -14.02 -22.41 -6.25
N GLY A 165 -14.61 -22.23 -7.43
CA GLY A 165 -14.88 -20.94 -8.05
C GLY A 165 -16.11 -20.23 -7.46
N ARG A 166 -16.90 -20.89 -6.62
CA ARG A 166 -18.19 -20.39 -6.09
C ARG A 166 -19.13 -19.91 -7.19
N ASN A 167 -19.29 -20.71 -8.25
CA ASN A 167 -20.14 -20.41 -9.42
C ASN A 167 -19.76 -19.12 -10.18
N ARG A 168 -18.49 -18.70 -10.15
CA ARG A 168 -18.02 -17.49 -10.85
C ARG A 168 -17.52 -17.72 -12.28
N PHE A 169 -17.43 -18.98 -12.72
CA PHE A 169 -17.09 -19.30 -14.09
C PHE A 169 -18.34 -19.25 -14.96
N PRO A 170 -18.41 -18.39 -16.00
CA PRO A 170 -19.56 -18.32 -16.89
C PRO A 170 -19.83 -19.65 -17.62
N ASP A 171 -18.76 -20.37 -17.96
CA ASP A 171 -18.80 -21.68 -18.61
C ASP A 171 -17.68 -22.57 -18.03
N PRO A 172 -17.94 -23.29 -16.91
CA PRO A 172 -16.96 -24.13 -16.25
C PRO A 172 -16.48 -25.29 -17.14
N GLU A 173 -17.36 -25.84 -17.99
CA GLU A 173 -17.02 -26.96 -18.88
C GLU A 173 -16.05 -26.54 -19.98
N ARG A 174 -16.24 -25.34 -20.56
CA ARG A 174 -15.28 -24.79 -21.52
C ARG A 174 -13.91 -24.59 -20.85
N VAL A 175 -13.87 -24.01 -19.65
CA VAL A 175 -12.61 -23.79 -18.94
C VAL A 175 -11.94 -25.11 -18.59
N ALA A 176 -12.69 -26.12 -18.14
CA ALA A 176 -12.18 -27.47 -17.89
C ALA A 176 -11.56 -28.09 -19.16
N ARG A 177 -12.24 -28.00 -20.31
CA ARG A 177 -11.70 -28.46 -21.60
C ARG A 177 -10.41 -27.74 -21.98
N CYS A 178 -10.34 -26.42 -21.80
CA CYS A 178 -9.13 -25.64 -22.05
C CYS A 178 -7.96 -26.10 -21.15
N ILE A 179 -8.21 -26.35 -19.87
CA ILE A 179 -7.18 -26.84 -18.93
C ILE A 179 -6.70 -28.25 -19.34
N GLN A 180 -7.62 -29.15 -19.69
CA GLN A 180 -7.28 -30.49 -20.15
C GLN A 180 -6.46 -30.46 -21.43
N GLN A 181 -6.82 -29.57 -22.38
CA GLN A 181 -6.05 -29.31 -23.59
C GLN A 181 -4.65 -28.78 -23.27
N ALA A 182 -4.53 -27.82 -22.35
CA ALA A 182 -3.23 -27.31 -21.90
C ALA A 182 -2.35 -28.41 -21.30
N ALA A 183 -2.94 -29.30 -20.48
CA ALA A 183 -2.23 -30.42 -19.86
C ALA A 183 -1.74 -31.43 -20.91
N ARG A 184 -2.56 -31.73 -21.93
CA ARG A 184 -2.19 -32.62 -23.05
C ARG A 184 -1.14 -32.02 -23.98
N ALA A 185 -1.18 -30.71 -24.22
CA ALA A 185 -0.25 -30.01 -25.10
C ALA A 185 1.10 -29.70 -24.44
N SER A 186 1.19 -29.75 -23.11
CA SER A 186 2.41 -29.46 -22.37
C SER A 186 3.36 -30.66 -22.30
N TYR A 187 4.67 -30.43 -22.38
CA TYR A 187 5.66 -31.49 -22.20
C TYR A 187 5.69 -31.99 -20.75
N ARG A 188 6.16 -33.23 -20.54
CA ARG A 188 6.33 -33.82 -19.21
C ARG A 188 7.71 -33.52 -18.65
N LEU A 189 7.74 -33.20 -17.36
CA LEU A 189 8.97 -33.09 -16.59
C LEU A 189 9.32 -34.45 -15.98
N SER A 190 10.59 -34.65 -15.63
CA SER A 190 10.95 -35.79 -14.78
C SER A 190 10.35 -35.58 -13.38
N LYS A 191 10.03 -36.68 -12.67
CA LYS A 191 9.32 -36.60 -11.40
C LYS A 191 10.02 -35.69 -10.36
N VAL A 192 11.34 -35.75 -10.31
CA VAL A 192 12.16 -34.91 -9.41
C VAL A 192 12.00 -33.42 -9.72
N VAL A 193 11.95 -33.06 -11.01
CA VAL A 193 11.79 -31.66 -11.42
C VAL A 193 10.34 -31.22 -11.21
N GLU A 194 9.36 -32.05 -11.54
CA GLU A 194 7.94 -31.78 -11.29
C GLU A 194 7.68 -31.49 -9.81
N ASP A 195 8.11 -32.37 -8.91
CA ASP A 195 7.90 -32.21 -7.46
C ASP A 195 8.58 -30.93 -6.92
N SER A 196 9.71 -30.55 -7.50
CA SER A 196 10.41 -29.31 -7.16
C SER A 196 9.65 -28.07 -7.62
N ILE A 197 9.13 -28.09 -8.86
CA ILE A 197 8.34 -27.00 -9.41
C ILE A 197 7.01 -26.86 -8.66
N ASP A 198 6.39 -27.96 -8.26
CA ASP A 198 5.16 -27.96 -7.44
C ASP A 198 5.37 -27.26 -6.11
N LEU A 199 6.49 -27.52 -5.44
CA LEU A 199 6.85 -26.83 -4.20
C LEU A 199 7.07 -25.32 -4.43
N VAL A 200 7.73 -24.95 -5.53
CA VAL A 200 7.96 -23.54 -5.89
C VAL A 200 6.63 -22.83 -6.18
N LEU A 201 5.75 -23.46 -6.96
CA LEU A 201 4.41 -22.93 -7.25
C LEU A 201 3.58 -22.78 -5.98
N GLY A 202 3.56 -23.78 -5.10
CA GLY A 202 2.88 -23.72 -3.80
C GLY A 202 3.37 -22.55 -2.93
N THR A 203 4.69 -22.39 -2.83
CA THR A 203 5.31 -21.28 -2.07
C THR A 203 4.93 -19.91 -2.64
N SER A 204 4.90 -19.80 -3.98
CA SER A 204 4.50 -18.56 -4.66
C SER A 204 3.00 -18.27 -4.47
N ILE A 205 2.14 -19.30 -4.52
CA ILE A 205 0.70 -19.20 -4.24
C ILE A 205 0.44 -18.64 -2.83
N GLU A 206 1.13 -19.17 -1.81
CA GLU A 206 1.04 -18.67 -0.44
C GLU A 206 1.47 -17.20 -0.32
N SER A 207 2.58 -16.85 -0.99
CA SER A 207 3.11 -15.48 -1.02
C SER A 207 2.12 -14.51 -1.66
N ILE A 208 1.55 -14.87 -2.82
CA ILE A 208 0.52 -14.08 -3.52
C ILE A 208 -0.70 -13.85 -2.60
N ARG A 209 -1.21 -14.91 -1.95
CA ARG A 209 -2.36 -14.82 -1.05
C ARG A 209 -2.07 -13.93 0.16
N SER A 210 -0.87 -14.06 0.74
CA SER A 210 -0.43 -13.25 1.87
C SER A 210 -0.37 -11.77 1.50
N ILE A 211 0.28 -11.42 0.38
CA ILE A 211 0.36 -10.04 -0.10
C ILE A 211 -1.04 -9.47 -0.39
N GLN A 212 -1.92 -10.24 -1.03
CA GLN A 212 -3.31 -9.82 -1.28
C GLN A 212 -4.08 -9.54 0.03
N LYS A 213 -3.89 -10.37 1.07
CA LYS A 213 -4.50 -10.14 2.39
C LYS A 213 -3.96 -8.87 3.03
N GLN A 214 -2.63 -8.70 3.05
CA GLN A 214 -1.97 -7.50 3.58
C GLN A 214 -2.44 -6.23 2.88
N LEU A 215 -2.63 -6.26 1.55
CA LEU A 215 -3.19 -5.14 0.80
C LEU A 215 -4.60 -4.75 1.27
N LYS A 216 -5.49 -5.73 1.51
CA LYS A 216 -6.84 -5.46 2.05
C LYS A 216 -6.79 -4.86 3.44
N ASP A 217 -5.86 -5.30 4.28
CA ASP A 217 -5.70 -4.76 5.63
C ASP A 217 -5.15 -3.32 5.60
N LEU A 218 -4.20 -3.04 4.69
CA LEU A 218 -3.71 -1.68 4.44
C LEU A 218 -4.80 -0.77 3.88
N ASP A 219 -5.63 -1.23 2.95
CA ASP A 219 -6.74 -0.46 2.39
C ASP A 219 -7.71 -0.03 3.49
N LYS A 220 -8.06 -0.94 4.41
CA LYS A 220 -8.89 -0.62 5.58
C LYS A 220 -8.21 0.38 6.52
N ALA A 221 -6.91 0.26 6.75
CA ALA A 221 -6.17 1.19 7.60
C ALA A 221 -6.08 2.59 6.98
N ILE A 222 -5.86 2.67 5.66
CA ILE A 222 -5.84 3.93 4.89
C ILE A 222 -7.20 4.62 4.98
N ALA A 223 -8.29 3.88 4.75
CA ALA A 223 -9.65 4.43 4.86
C ALA A 223 -9.92 5.05 6.24
N ARG A 224 -9.56 4.35 7.33
CA ARG A 224 -9.73 4.87 8.70
C ARG A 224 -8.95 6.15 8.97
N VAL A 225 -7.74 6.29 8.40
CA VAL A 225 -6.95 7.52 8.55
C VAL A 225 -7.59 8.66 7.76
N LEU A 226 -8.09 8.38 6.55
CA LEU A 226 -8.79 9.36 5.72
C LEU A 226 -10.08 9.88 6.37
N ASP A 227 -10.86 9.02 7.03
CA ASP A 227 -12.07 9.43 7.77
C ASP A 227 -11.78 10.48 8.86
N GLY A 228 -10.57 10.46 9.42
CA GLY A 228 -10.11 11.42 10.44
C GLY A 228 -9.57 12.74 9.90
N ILE A 229 -9.36 12.87 8.58
CA ILE A 229 -8.78 14.05 7.95
C ILE A 229 -9.91 14.98 7.47
N GLN A 230 -9.92 16.20 8.01
CA GLN A 230 -10.89 17.22 7.60
C GLN A 230 -10.72 17.56 6.11
N GLY A 231 -11.80 17.41 5.33
CA GLY A 231 -11.80 17.70 3.89
C GLY A 231 -11.36 16.53 3.00
N ALA A 232 -10.99 15.37 3.56
CA ALA A 232 -10.70 14.17 2.76
C ALA A 232 -11.90 13.73 1.90
N GLN A 233 -13.12 13.94 2.40
CA GLN A 233 -14.35 13.64 1.65
C GLN A 233 -14.46 14.39 0.32
N CYS A 234 -13.89 15.60 0.22
CA CYS A 234 -13.85 16.35 -1.03
C CYS A 234 -12.96 15.65 -2.07
N LEU A 235 -11.82 15.10 -1.65
CA LEU A 235 -10.93 14.33 -2.53
C LEU A 235 -11.59 13.02 -2.96
N LEU A 236 -12.22 12.31 -2.01
CA LEU A 236 -12.93 11.05 -2.26
C LEU A 236 -14.15 11.22 -3.19
N SER A 237 -14.73 12.41 -3.25
CA SER A 237 -15.87 12.71 -4.12
C SER A 237 -15.52 12.77 -5.61
N VAL A 238 -14.23 12.89 -5.95
CA VAL A 238 -13.77 12.99 -7.34
C VAL A 238 -13.33 11.61 -7.84
N PRO A 239 -14.03 11.05 -8.85
CA PRO A 239 -13.65 9.76 -9.42
C PRO A 239 -12.19 9.76 -9.91
N GLY A 240 -11.42 8.76 -9.51
CA GLY A 240 -10.01 8.59 -9.91
C GLY A 240 -8.99 9.37 -9.08
N ILE A 241 -9.43 10.23 -8.15
CA ILE A 241 -8.56 10.88 -7.15
C ILE A 241 -8.67 10.17 -5.80
N GLY A 242 -9.89 9.82 -5.40
CA GLY A 242 -10.23 9.14 -4.15
C GLY A 242 -9.86 7.67 -4.07
#